data_AF-D9PMD6-F1
#
_entry.id   AF-D9PMD6-F1
#
_cell.length_a   1.000
_cell.length_b   1.000
_cell.length_c   1.000
_cell.angle_alpha   90.00
_cell.angle_beta   90.00
_cell.angle_gamma   90.00
#
_symmetry.space_group_name_H-M   'P 1'
#
loop_
_entity.id
_entity.type
_entity.pdbx_description
1 polymer ?
#
loop_
_entity_poly.entity_id
_entity_poly.type
_entity_poly.pdbx_seq_one_letter_code
_entity_poly.pdbx_strand_id
1 'polypeptide(L)'
;MSETLVIRLRAAEEAPASWLIVDSNGARSGPVQTGPVADALGASQGRRVVLLVAGSEITLAEPELPVRGGARLAQAVPFALEEQLASDVESLHFAVGARTPGSVGTPVAVVARSQLDRWHAQCDAAGIHPDAAYADSTALPATPGSCTLLLDEPSLYVSRADGLPFVLDATPLAAALDLVIAEPGADGEASEHVTFYTTPTEYERHREVIEGLRARTATLQVKLLPDGPLPLLAPQAATGAG
;
A
#
# COMPACT_ATOMS: atom_id res chain seq x y z
N MET A 1 9.01 23.03 -12.44
CA MET A 1 8.18 21.80 -12.44
C MET A 1 8.62 21.01 -11.23
N SER A 2 7.73 20.75 -10.27
CA SER A 2 8.07 19.97 -9.08
C SER A 2 8.01 18.49 -9.43
N GLU A 3 9.14 17.80 -9.36
CA GLU A 3 9.22 16.35 -9.47
C GLU A 3 9.28 15.73 -8.07
N THR A 4 8.67 14.55 -7.91
CA THR A 4 8.75 13.74 -6.69
C THR A 4 9.50 12.45 -7.00
N LEU A 5 10.50 12.12 -6.20
CA LEU A 5 11.12 10.80 -6.18
C LEU A 5 10.32 9.90 -5.25
N VAL A 6 9.77 8.81 -5.77
CA VAL A 6 9.13 7.77 -4.96
C VAL A 6 10.10 6.61 -4.82
N ILE A 7 10.43 6.25 -3.58
CA ILE A 7 11.29 5.12 -3.23
C ILE A 7 10.43 4.10 -2.51
N ARG A 8 10.40 2.86 -2.99
CA ARG A 8 9.71 1.74 -2.33
C ARG A 8 10.69 0.80 -1.67
N LEU A 9 10.51 0.59 -0.37
CA LEU A 9 11.22 -0.40 0.45
C LEU A 9 10.35 -1.66 0.59
N ARG A 10 10.94 -2.83 0.37
CA ARG A 10 10.27 -4.13 0.55
C ARG A 10 10.36 -4.57 2.02
N ALA A 11 9.52 -5.52 2.44
CA ALA A 11 9.51 -6.03 3.81
C ALA A 11 10.81 -6.76 4.18
N ALA A 12 11.36 -7.54 3.25
CA ALA A 12 12.64 -8.22 3.44
C ALA A 12 13.79 -7.20 3.42
N GLU A 13 14.61 -7.20 4.47
CA GLU A 13 15.68 -6.21 4.68
C GLU A 13 16.74 -6.22 3.56
N GLU A 14 17.06 -7.41 3.04
CA GLU A 14 18.04 -7.59 1.96
C GLU A 14 17.44 -7.35 0.56
N ALA A 15 16.11 -7.20 0.46
CA ALA A 15 15.48 -6.98 -0.84
C ALA A 15 15.85 -5.60 -1.39
N PRO A 16 16.16 -5.49 -2.69
CA PRO A 16 16.53 -4.22 -3.29
C PRO A 16 15.35 -3.25 -3.23
N ALA A 17 15.64 -1.99 -2.96
CA ALA A 17 14.68 -0.91 -3.11
C ALA A 17 14.42 -0.66 -4.61
N SER A 18 13.26 -0.11 -4.91
CA SER A 18 12.93 0.38 -6.26
C SER A 18 12.54 1.84 -6.20
N TRP A 19 12.89 2.63 -7.20
CA TRP A 19 12.51 4.04 -7.24
C TRP A 19 12.12 4.52 -8.63
N LEU A 20 11.27 5.55 -8.65
CA LEU A 20 10.72 6.16 -9.85
C LEU A 20 10.50 7.66 -9.60
N ILE A 21 10.87 8.48 -10.57
CA ILE A 21 10.56 9.91 -10.54
C ILE A 21 9.19 10.12 -11.21
N VAL A 22 8.34 10.89 -10.58
CA VAL A 22 7.04 11.31 -11.14
C VAL A 22 6.93 12.83 -11.16
N ASP A 23 6.33 13.36 -12.22
CA ASP A 23 6.06 14.78 -12.36
C ASP A 23 4.80 15.20 -11.56
N SER A 24 4.48 16.49 -11.60
CA SER A 24 3.32 17.05 -10.90
C SER A 24 1.96 16.54 -11.40
N ASN A 25 1.92 15.91 -12.57
CA ASN A 25 0.71 15.31 -13.14
C ASN A 25 0.62 13.80 -12.85
N GLY A 26 1.58 13.26 -12.09
CA GLY A 26 1.69 11.83 -11.82
C GLY A 26 2.26 11.03 -12.99
N ALA A 27 2.77 11.67 -14.03
CA ALA A 27 3.41 10.97 -15.14
C ALA A 27 4.86 10.60 -14.77
N ARG A 28 5.30 9.42 -15.21
CA ARG A 28 6.67 8.94 -14.96
C ARG A 28 7.70 9.77 -15.73
N SER A 29 8.78 10.14 -15.05
CA SER A 29 9.95 10.84 -15.59
C SER A 29 11.16 9.89 -15.57
N GLY A 30 11.19 8.94 -16.50
CA GLY A 30 12.25 7.93 -16.63
C GLY A 30 11.83 6.49 -16.29
N PRO A 31 12.77 5.53 -16.36
CA PRO A 31 12.51 4.13 -16.05
C PRO A 31 12.46 3.88 -14.54
N VAL A 32 11.86 2.75 -14.15
CA VAL A 32 12.02 2.21 -12.79
C VAL A 32 13.48 1.79 -12.61
N GLN A 33 14.06 2.19 -11.49
CA GLN A 33 15.40 1.75 -11.08
C GLN A 33 15.27 0.86 -9.85
N THR A 34 16.25 -0.02 -9.64
CA THR A 34 16.25 -0.99 -8.54
C THR A 34 17.67 -1.23 -8.05
N GLY A 35 17.86 -1.34 -6.75
CA GLY A 35 19.17 -1.50 -6.12
C GLY A 35 19.17 -1.15 -4.63
N PRO A 36 20.34 -1.05 -4.00
CA PRO A 36 20.48 -0.47 -2.68
C PRO A 36 19.88 0.94 -2.60
N VAL A 37 19.27 1.30 -1.46
CA VAL A 37 18.66 2.63 -1.26
C VAL A 37 19.65 3.78 -1.51
N ALA A 38 20.93 3.58 -1.21
CA ALA A 38 21.99 4.56 -1.46
C ALA A 38 22.11 4.99 -2.93
N ASP A 39 21.77 4.12 -3.88
CA ASP A 39 21.84 4.42 -5.30
C ASP A 39 20.79 5.46 -5.73
N ALA A 40 19.75 5.67 -4.91
CA ALA A 40 18.73 6.69 -5.14
C ALA A 40 19.18 8.11 -4.73
N LEU A 41 20.32 8.27 -4.05
CA LEU A 41 20.80 9.57 -3.54
C LEU A 41 20.98 10.62 -4.65
N GLY A 42 21.45 10.21 -5.82
CA GLY A 42 21.60 11.13 -6.97
C GLY A 42 20.23 11.64 -7.48
N ALA A 43 19.21 10.78 -7.44
CA ALA A 43 17.86 11.12 -7.87
C ALA A 43 17.13 11.99 -6.85
N SER A 44 17.46 11.92 -5.56
CA SER A 44 16.78 12.67 -4.50
C SER A 44 17.13 14.16 -4.49
N GLN A 45 18.28 14.56 -5.04
CA GLN A 45 18.76 15.94 -4.99
C GLN A 45 17.77 16.92 -5.62
N GLY A 46 17.31 17.88 -4.82
CA GLY A 46 16.38 18.94 -5.26
C GLY A 46 14.95 18.46 -5.54
N ARG A 47 14.59 17.24 -5.13
CA ARG A 47 13.24 16.68 -5.28
C ARG A 47 12.61 16.42 -3.92
N ARG A 48 11.28 16.44 -3.91
CA ARG A 48 10.52 15.84 -2.81
C ARG A 48 10.74 14.32 -2.84
N VAL A 49 10.99 13.71 -1.69
CA VAL A 49 11.18 12.27 -1.55
C VAL A 49 10.00 11.67 -0.80
N VAL A 50 9.34 10.68 -1.40
CA VAL A 50 8.25 9.93 -0.79
C VAL A 50 8.66 8.47 -0.65
N LEU A 51 8.53 7.94 0.55
CA LEU A 51 8.76 6.54 0.85
C LEU A 51 7.45 5.75 0.71
N LEU A 52 7.50 4.63 0.01
CA LEU A 52 6.52 3.56 0.08
C LEU A 52 7.12 2.42 0.89
N VAL A 53 6.50 2.08 2.01
CA VAL A 53 6.96 1.00 2.89
C VAL A 53 5.99 -0.16 2.85
N ALA A 54 6.45 -1.36 3.18
CA ALA A 54 5.65 -2.56 3.10
C ALA A 54 4.39 -2.46 3.99
N GLY A 55 3.22 -2.45 3.36
CA GLY A 55 1.93 -2.39 4.03
C GLY A 55 1.64 -3.60 4.91
N SER A 56 2.35 -4.72 4.71
CA SER A 56 2.32 -5.88 5.61
C SER A 56 2.85 -5.57 7.01
N GLU A 57 3.69 -4.54 7.16
CA GLU A 57 4.24 -4.09 8.44
C GLU A 57 3.38 -2.99 9.10
N ILE A 58 2.30 -2.57 8.44
CA ILE A 58 1.45 -1.44 8.86
C ILE A 58 0.02 -1.91 9.07
N THR A 59 -0.51 -1.64 10.25
CA THR A 59 -1.93 -1.79 10.54
C THR A 59 -2.65 -0.49 10.22
N LEU A 60 -3.65 -0.54 9.34
CA LEU A 60 -4.54 0.58 9.07
C LEU A 60 -5.82 0.42 9.88
N ALA A 61 -6.30 1.51 10.47
CA ALA A 61 -7.53 1.53 11.26
C ALA A 61 -8.28 2.85 11.11
N GLU A 62 -9.58 2.82 11.38
CA GLU A 62 -10.45 4.01 11.37
C GLU A 62 -11.25 4.17 12.68
N PRO A 63 -10.60 4.36 13.84
CA PRO A 63 -11.31 4.48 15.11
C PRO A 63 -12.19 5.74 15.15
N GLU A 64 -13.35 5.60 15.80
CA GLU A 64 -14.21 6.72 16.18
C GLU A 64 -13.59 7.47 17.37
N LEU A 65 -12.97 8.62 17.11
CA LEU A 65 -12.31 9.38 18.17
C LEU A 65 -13.22 10.51 18.69
N PRO A 66 -13.37 10.64 20.02
CA PRO A 66 -14.38 11.51 20.66
C PRO A 66 -14.05 13.02 20.60
N VAL A 67 -12.89 13.43 20.08
CA VAL A 67 -12.37 14.80 20.20
C VAL A 67 -12.10 15.43 18.85
N ARG A 68 -12.47 16.72 18.70
CA ARG A 68 -12.05 17.57 17.57
C ARG A 68 -10.87 18.44 18.01
N GLY A 69 -9.65 18.01 17.74
CA GLY A 69 -8.42 18.78 18.02
C GLY A 69 -7.16 17.92 17.99
N GLY A 70 -6.25 18.19 17.04
CA GLY A 70 -5.14 17.30 16.66
C GLY A 70 -4.27 16.78 17.81
N ALA A 71 -3.84 17.64 18.73
CA ALA A 71 -2.97 17.23 19.84
C ALA A 71 -3.66 16.28 20.84
N ARG A 72 -4.97 16.48 21.11
CA ARG A 72 -5.75 15.57 21.96
C ARG A 72 -6.10 14.28 21.24
N LEU A 73 -6.24 14.36 19.91
CA LEU A 73 -6.55 13.22 19.07
C LEU A 73 -5.38 12.23 19.03
N ALA A 74 -4.15 12.70 18.86
CA ALA A 74 -2.95 11.85 18.90
C ALA A 74 -2.78 11.12 20.25
N GLN A 75 -3.18 11.72 21.37
CA GLN A 75 -3.15 11.07 22.69
C GLN A 75 -4.26 10.05 22.89
N ALA A 76 -5.41 10.21 22.21
CA ALA A 76 -6.56 9.32 22.34
C ALA A 76 -6.45 8.07 21.45
N VAL A 77 -5.70 8.14 20.34
CA VAL A 77 -5.56 7.05 19.38
C VAL A 77 -5.07 5.74 20.00
N PRO A 78 -3.99 5.72 20.81
CA PRO A 78 -3.48 4.47 21.39
C PRO A 78 -4.55 3.74 22.21
N PHE A 79 -5.26 4.47 23.07
CA PHE A 79 -6.33 3.91 23.91
C PHE A 79 -7.52 3.42 23.09
N ALA A 80 -7.89 4.14 22.02
CA ALA A 80 -8.99 3.74 21.16
C ALA A 80 -8.72 2.45 20.36
N LEU A 81 -7.45 2.10 20.17
CA LEU A 81 -7.01 0.93 19.42
C LEU A 81 -6.44 -0.19 20.31
N GLU A 82 -6.33 0.01 21.62
CA GLU A 82 -5.64 -0.92 22.53
C GLU A 82 -6.21 -2.34 22.47
N GLU A 83 -7.54 -2.49 22.43
CA GLU A 83 -8.20 -3.81 22.33
C GLU A 83 -8.06 -4.46 20.94
N GLN A 84 -7.74 -3.68 19.91
CA GLN A 84 -7.61 -4.15 18.53
C GLN A 84 -6.17 -4.53 18.18
N LEU A 85 -5.19 -4.17 19.02
CA LEU A 85 -3.77 -4.35 18.78
C LEU A 85 -3.22 -5.51 19.60
N ALA A 86 -2.45 -6.37 18.95
CA ALA A 86 -1.79 -7.50 19.61
C ALA A 86 -0.49 -7.12 20.35
N SER A 87 -0.03 -5.88 20.17
CA SER A 87 1.24 -5.35 20.69
C SER A 87 1.00 -4.21 21.68
N ASP A 88 1.93 -4.01 22.60
CA ASP A 88 1.91 -2.90 23.54
C ASP A 88 1.94 -1.56 22.79
N VAL A 89 0.95 -0.70 23.07
CA VAL A 89 0.80 0.63 22.48
C VAL A 89 2.02 1.53 22.68
N GLU A 90 2.81 1.34 23.74
CA GLU A 90 4.05 2.10 23.98
C GLU A 90 5.14 1.77 22.96
N SER A 91 5.14 0.55 22.43
CA SER A 91 6.08 0.07 21.41
C SER A 91 5.70 0.49 19.98
N LEU A 92 4.52 1.10 19.81
CA LEU A 92 3.96 1.45 18.52
C LEU A 92 4.08 2.96 18.24
N HIS A 93 4.11 3.29 16.95
CA HIS A 93 3.97 4.62 16.41
C HIS A 93 2.62 4.72 15.71
N PHE A 94 1.92 5.83 15.94
CA PHE A 94 0.60 6.11 15.39
C PHE A 94 0.66 7.37 14.52
N ALA A 95 0.44 7.21 13.23
CA ALA A 95 0.29 8.31 12.29
C ALA A 95 -1.20 8.56 12.03
N VAL A 96 -1.69 9.73 12.45
CA VAL A 96 -3.09 10.11 12.24
C VAL A 96 -3.23 10.86 10.91
N GLY A 97 -4.04 10.33 10.01
CA GLY A 97 -4.38 10.95 8.74
C GLY A 97 -5.43 12.05 8.84
N ALA A 98 -5.68 12.72 7.72
CA ALA A 98 -6.75 13.72 7.63
C ALA A 98 -8.11 13.03 7.62
N ARG A 99 -9.09 13.56 8.37
CA ARG A 99 -10.47 13.05 8.31
C ARG A 99 -11.13 13.47 7.00
N THR A 100 -11.64 12.50 6.27
CA THR A 100 -12.50 12.76 5.12
C THR A 100 -13.84 13.37 5.59
N PRO A 101 -14.32 14.47 4.97
CA PRO A 101 -15.63 15.02 5.31
C PRO A 101 -16.73 13.96 5.18
N GLY A 102 -17.48 13.72 6.26
CA GLY A 102 -18.53 12.72 6.30
C GLY A 102 -18.08 11.31 6.70
N SER A 103 -16.77 11.07 6.93
CA SER A 103 -16.32 9.81 7.53
C SER A 103 -16.70 9.74 9.00
N VAL A 104 -17.06 8.54 9.44
CA VAL A 104 -17.36 8.24 10.85
C VAL A 104 -16.05 8.04 11.63
N GLY A 105 -15.10 7.32 11.02
CA GLY A 105 -13.78 7.04 11.59
C GLY A 105 -12.69 8.06 11.25
N THR A 106 -11.58 7.98 11.98
CA THR A 106 -10.35 8.75 11.72
C THR A 106 -9.27 7.83 11.17
N PRO A 107 -8.70 8.06 9.99
CA PRO A 107 -7.65 7.19 9.47
C PRO A 107 -6.41 7.24 10.36
N VAL A 108 -5.92 6.07 10.72
CA VAL A 108 -4.71 5.87 11.53
C VAL A 108 -3.88 4.76 10.90
N ALA A 109 -2.60 5.01 10.71
CA ALA A 109 -1.61 3.99 10.41
C ALA A 109 -0.79 3.69 11.67
N VAL A 110 -0.61 2.41 11.98
CA VAL A 110 0.09 1.91 13.16
C VAL A 110 1.25 1.03 12.71
N VAL A 111 2.44 1.29 13.27
CA VAL A 111 3.66 0.53 12.98
C VAL A 111 4.49 0.37 14.24
N ALA A 112 5.28 -0.70 14.33
CA ALA A 112 6.27 -0.82 15.40
C ALA A 112 7.30 0.31 15.32
N ARG A 113 7.61 0.96 16.45
CA ARG A 113 8.64 2.02 16.50
C ARG A 113 9.98 1.55 15.96
N SER A 114 10.38 0.33 16.33
CA SER A 114 11.62 -0.28 15.84
C SER A 114 11.66 -0.46 14.32
N GLN A 115 10.51 -0.70 13.67
CA GLN A 115 10.42 -0.80 12.22
C GLN A 115 10.52 0.58 11.55
N LEU A 116 9.88 1.59 12.12
CA LEU A 116 10.01 2.97 11.66
C LEU A 116 11.45 3.48 11.78
N ASP A 117 12.09 3.22 12.93
CA ASP A 117 13.49 3.58 13.19
C ASP A 117 14.44 2.89 12.20
N ARG A 118 14.15 1.63 11.84
CA ARG A 118 14.91 0.90 10.79
C ARG A 118 14.82 1.59 9.44
N TRP A 119 13.61 1.90 8.96
CA TRP A 119 13.45 2.60 7.68
C TRP A 119 14.12 3.97 7.68
N HIS A 120 14.02 4.70 8.80
CA HIS A 120 14.70 5.97 8.96
C HIS A 120 16.22 5.81 8.91
N ALA A 121 16.79 4.85 9.65
CA ALA A 121 18.22 4.58 9.66
C ALA A 121 18.75 4.15 8.28
N GLN A 122 17.98 3.36 7.54
CA GLN A 122 18.33 2.95 6.17
C GLN A 122 18.41 4.15 5.22
N CYS A 123 17.47 5.09 5.31
CA CYS A 123 17.48 6.31 4.51
C CYS A 123 18.59 7.27 4.95
N ASP A 124 18.80 7.44 6.26
CA ASP A 124 19.82 8.32 6.82
C ASP A 124 21.24 7.86 6.46
N ALA A 125 21.50 6.54 6.53
CA ALA A 125 22.76 5.95 6.08
C ALA A 125 23.03 6.16 4.57
N ALA A 126 21.98 6.32 3.77
CA ALA A 126 22.05 6.66 2.36
C ALA A 126 22.13 8.18 2.08
N GLY A 127 22.05 9.02 3.11
CA GLY A 127 21.97 10.48 2.96
C GLY A 127 20.65 10.97 2.37
N ILE A 128 19.58 10.18 2.50
CA ILE A 128 18.25 10.46 1.98
C ILE A 128 17.33 10.84 3.15
N HIS A 129 16.61 11.96 3.01
CA HIS A 129 15.65 12.42 4.00
C HIS A 129 14.25 12.43 3.38
N PRO A 130 13.41 11.41 3.62
CA PRO A 130 12.05 11.36 3.10
C PRO A 130 11.18 12.50 3.65
N ASP A 131 10.40 13.16 2.80
CA ASP A 131 9.42 14.17 3.19
C ASP A 131 8.11 13.53 3.68
N ALA A 132 7.80 12.33 3.23
CA ALA A 132 6.63 11.55 3.63
C ALA A 132 6.89 10.06 3.49
N ALA A 133 6.15 9.25 4.24
CA ALA A 133 6.11 7.80 4.10
C ALA A 133 4.66 7.31 4.12
N TYR A 134 4.33 6.38 3.24
CA TYR A 134 3.01 5.75 3.14
C TYR A 134 3.16 4.23 3.05
N ALA A 135 2.16 3.50 3.54
CA ALA A 135 2.06 2.08 3.22
C ALA A 135 1.86 1.93 1.72
N ASP A 136 2.59 1.03 1.08
CA ASP A 136 2.41 0.77 -0.35
C ASP A 136 1.00 0.24 -0.68
N SER A 137 0.31 -0.37 0.30
CA SER A 137 -1.09 -0.75 0.21
C SER A 137 -2.04 0.43 0.03
N THR A 138 -1.75 1.61 0.59
CA THR A 138 -2.59 2.82 0.40
C THR A 138 -2.34 3.53 -0.93
N ALA A 139 -1.29 3.13 -1.65
CA ALA A 139 -1.00 3.64 -2.99
C ALA A 139 -1.66 2.80 -4.11
N LEU A 140 -2.44 1.77 -3.77
CA LEU A 140 -3.25 1.07 -4.76
C LEU A 140 -4.38 1.96 -5.28
N PRO A 141 -4.69 1.94 -6.59
CA PRO A 141 -5.81 2.70 -7.11
C PRO A 141 -7.14 2.10 -6.67
N ALA A 142 -7.96 2.90 -5.99
CA ALA A 142 -9.34 2.57 -5.68
C ALA A 142 -10.24 2.90 -6.88
N THR A 143 -11.04 1.92 -7.31
CA THR A 143 -12.07 2.14 -8.36
C THR A 143 -13.44 1.86 -7.75
N PRO A 144 -14.38 2.83 -7.78
CA PRO A 144 -15.70 2.68 -7.17
C PRO A 144 -16.43 1.43 -7.66
N GLY A 145 -17.02 0.66 -6.72
CA GLY A 145 -17.77 -0.56 -7.04
C GLY A 145 -16.93 -1.72 -7.57
N SER A 146 -15.62 -1.70 -7.34
CA SER A 146 -14.72 -2.77 -7.76
C SER A 146 -13.64 -3.07 -6.73
N CYS A 147 -13.15 -4.31 -6.76
CA CYS A 147 -12.01 -4.78 -6.02
C CYS A 147 -10.75 -4.67 -6.89
N THR A 148 -9.74 -3.97 -6.38
CA THR A 148 -8.41 -3.93 -6.98
C THR A 148 -7.52 -4.94 -6.26
N LEU A 149 -6.97 -5.88 -7.02
CA LEU A 149 -5.96 -6.83 -6.56
C LEU A 149 -4.62 -6.49 -7.20
N LEU A 150 -3.53 -6.56 -6.44
CA LEU A 150 -2.16 -6.53 -6.97
C LEU A 150 -1.39 -7.72 -6.41
N LEU A 151 -0.94 -8.61 -7.29
CA LEU A 151 0.04 -9.64 -6.96
C LEU A 151 1.44 -9.08 -7.17
N ASP A 152 2.23 -9.10 -6.11
CA ASP A 152 3.65 -8.73 -6.09
C ASP A 152 4.33 -9.63 -5.05
N GLU A 153 4.66 -10.84 -5.50
CA GLU A 153 4.99 -11.97 -4.63
C GLU A 153 6.06 -11.61 -3.57
N PRO A 154 5.93 -12.11 -2.34
CA PRO A 154 4.93 -13.08 -1.87
C PRO A 154 3.62 -12.43 -1.40
N SER A 155 3.34 -11.17 -1.76
CA SER A 155 2.21 -10.42 -1.22
C SER A 155 1.07 -10.26 -2.23
N LEU A 156 -0.16 -10.39 -1.75
CA LEU A 156 -1.38 -9.99 -2.45
C LEU A 156 -1.95 -8.76 -1.76
N TYR A 157 -2.05 -7.67 -2.49
CA TYR A 157 -2.65 -6.43 -2.04
C TYR A 157 -4.11 -6.39 -2.47
N VAL A 158 -4.97 -5.91 -1.57
CA VAL A 158 -6.41 -5.82 -1.78
C VAL A 158 -6.88 -4.42 -1.44
N SER A 159 -7.64 -3.80 -2.33
CA SER A 159 -8.28 -2.51 -2.11
C SER A 159 -9.71 -2.53 -2.62
N ARG A 160 -10.64 -2.03 -1.81
CA ARG A 160 -12.06 -1.83 -2.16
C ARG A 160 -12.46 -0.41 -1.82
N ALA A 161 -13.54 0.08 -2.44
CA ALA A 161 -14.02 1.44 -2.20
C ALA A 161 -14.66 1.63 -0.81
N ASP A 162 -15.09 0.54 -0.17
CA ASP A 162 -15.83 0.50 1.09
C ASP A 162 -15.01 0.04 2.30
N GLY A 163 -13.69 -0.15 2.14
CA GLY A 163 -12.83 -0.62 3.22
C GLY A 163 -11.38 -0.18 3.08
N LEU A 164 -10.63 -0.33 4.18
CA LEU A 164 -9.20 -0.08 4.19
C LEU A 164 -8.46 -1.12 3.34
N PRO A 165 -7.43 -0.72 2.58
CA PRO A 165 -6.62 -1.68 1.86
C PRO A 165 -5.82 -2.55 2.83
N PHE A 166 -5.59 -3.80 2.46
CA PHE A 166 -4.81 -4.73 3.27
C PHE A 166 -3.92 -5.60 2.39
N VAL A 167 -2.96 -6.27 3.04
CA VAL A 167 -1.99 -7.15 2.39
C VAL A 167 -2.05 -8.50 3.07
N LEU A 168 -2.01 -9.57 2.27
CA LEU A 168 -1.94 -10.95 2.75
C LEU A 168 -0.82 -11.70 2.04
N ASP A 169 -0.39 -12.81 2.63
CA ASP A 169 0.51 -13.76 1.96
C ASP A 169 -0.23 -14.41 0.77
N ALA A 170 0.41 -14.36 -0.39
CA ALA A 170 -0.06 -14.93 -1.64
C ALA A 170 0.37 -16.39 -1.85
N THR A 171 0.84 -17.08 -0.81
CA THR A 171 1.42 -18.42 -0.90
C THR A 171 0.63 -19.44 -0.08
N PRO A 172 -0.18 -20.34 -0.70
CA PRO A 172 -0.48 -20.44 -2.12
C PRO A 172 -1.54 -19.42 -2.59
N LEU A 173 -1.42 -18.96 -3.83
CA LEU A 173 -2.26 -17.87 -4.35
C LEU A 173 -3.76 -18.22 -4.36
N ALA A 174 -4.10 -19.47 -4.67
CA ALA A 174 -5.50 -19.91 -4.69
C ALA A 174 -6.18 -19.70 -3.33
N ALA A 175 -5.52 -20.09 -2.24
CA ALA A 175 -6.06 -19.91 -0.89
C ALA A 175 -6.18 -18.43 -0.51
N ALA A 176 -5.19 -17.60 -0.89
CA ALA A 176 -5.25 -16.16 -0.70
C ALA A 176 -6.46 -15.53 -1.42
N LEU A 177 -6.72 -15.97 -2.66
CA LEU A 177 -7.87 -15.49 -3.42
C LEU A 177 -9.21 -15.99 -2.89
N ASP A 178 -9.26 -17.19 -2.32
CA ASP A 178 -10.47 -17.72 -1.67
C ASP A 178 -10.89 -16.92 -0.43
N LEU A 179 -9.92 -16.34 0.29
CA LEU A 179 -10.20 -15.46 1.42
C LEU A 179 -10.73 -14.09 0.98
N VAL A 180 -10.34 -13.63 -0.21
CA VAL A 180 -10.60 -12.27 -0.66
C VAL A 180 -11.82 -12.20 -1.57
N ILE A 181 -11.98 -13.14 -2.49
CA ILE A 181 -13.08 -13.17 -3.46
C ILE A 181 -14.08 -14.22 -2.99
N ALA A 182 -15.30 -13.81 -2.67
CA ALA A 182 -16.35 -14.75 -2.26
C ALA A 182 -16.63 -15.79 -3.36
N GLU A 183 -17.06 -16.99 -2.97
CA GLU A 183 -17.68 -17.88 -3.93
C GLU A 183 -19.04 -17.32 -4.37
N PRO A 184 -19.45 -17.53 -5.63
CA PRO A 184 -20.77 -17.12 -6.09
C PRO A 184 -21.84 -17.84 -5.27
N GLY A 185 -22.51 -17.10 -4.39
CA GLY A 185 -23.58 -17.63 -3.55
C GLY A 185 -24.78 -18.09 -4.37
N ALA A 186 -25.51 -19.09 -3.87
CA ALA A 186 -26.77 -19.55 -4.45
C ALA A 186 -27.87 -18.46 -4.44
N ASP A 187 -27.71 -17.43 -3.61
CA ASP A 187 -28.68 -16.36 -3.39
C ASP A 187 -28.46 -15.09 -4.25
N GLY A 188 -27.58 -15.15 -5.27
CA GLY A 188 -27.48 -14.08 -6.26
C GLY A 188 -26.87 -12.77 -5.74
N GLU A 189 -26.02 -12.83 -4.71
CA GLU A 189 -25.13 -11.72 -4.39
C GLU A 189 -24.34 -11.33 -5.64
N ALA A 190 -24.42 -10.04 -6.00
CA ALA A 190 -23.80 -9.53 -7.21
C ALA A 190 -22.29 -9.73 -7.12
N SER A 191 -21.75 -10.60 -7.99
CA SER A 191 -20.32 -10.79 -8.11
C SER A 191 -19.63 -9.44 -8.31
N GLU A 192 -18.55 -9.17 -7.58
CA GLU A 192 -17.86 -7.89 -7.67
C GLU A 192 -17.06 -7.76 -8.99
N HIS A 193 -16.86 -6.53 -9.46
CA HIS A 193 -15.94 -6.23 -10.55
C HIS A 193 -14.50 -6.28 -10.01
N VAL A 194 -13.60 -7.02 -10.66
CA VAL A 194 -12.21 -7.18 -10.22
C VAL A 194 -11.23 -6.65 -11.26
N THR A 195 -10.31 -5.79 -10.83
CA THR A 195 -9.11 -5.44 -11.59
C THR A 195 -7.90 -6.09 -10.94
N PHE A 196 -7.24 -6.98 -11.67
CA PHE A 196 -6.08 -7.74 -11.18
C PHE A 196 -4.80 -7.23 -11.85
N TYR A 197 -3.91 -6.63 -11.06
CA TYR A 197 -2.58 -6.20 -11.47
C TYR A 197 -1.54 -7.25 -11.12
N THR A 198 -0.62 -7.55 -12.03
CA THR A 198 0.48 -8.48 -11.78
C THR A 198 1.57 -8.34 -12.86
N THR A 199 2.77 -8.82 -12.62
CA THR A 199 3.80 -8.85 -13.66
C THR A 199 3.50 -9.95 -14.71
N PRO A 200 4.02 -9.83 -15.95
CA PRO A 200 3.86 -10.89 -16.95
C PRO A 200 4.37 -12.25 -16.50
N THR A 201 5.47 -12.27 -15.73
CA THR A 201 6.09 -13.50 -15.21
C THR A 201 5.19 -14.20 -14.18
N GLU A 202 4.63 -13.45 -13.24
CA GLU A 202 3.69 -13.99 -12.25
C GLU A 202 2.37 -14.43 -12.89
N TYR A 203 1.88 -13.67 -13.88
CA TYR A 203 0.69 -14.06 -14.63
C TYR A 203 0.88 -15.39 -15.36
N GLU A 204 2.01 -15.61 -16.02
CA GLU A 204 2.29 -16.89 -16.68
C GLU A 204 2.30 -18.05 -15.67
N ARG A 205 2.93 -17.83 -14.50
CA ARG A 205 3.01 -18.82 -13.42
C ARG A 205 1.65 -19.19 -12.85
N HIS A 206 0.77 -18.20 -12.67
CA HIS A 206 -0.51 -18.35 -11.97
C HIS A 206 -1.72 -18.22 -12.88
N ARG A 207 -1.55 -18.34 -14.20
CA ARG A 207 -2.59 -18.06 -15.20
C ARG A 207 -3.90 -18.80 -14.90
N GLU A 208 -3.81 -20.09 -14.61
CA GLU A 208 -5.00 -20.91 -14.35
C GLU A 208 -5.80 -20.40 -13.14
N VAL A 209 -5.11 -20.09 -12.04
CA VAL A 209 -5.73 -19.57 -10.82
C VAL A 209 -6.34 -18.20 -11.05
N ILE A 210 -5.62 -17.28 -11.72
CA ILE A 210 -6.08 -15.92 -12.00
C ILE A 210 -7.29 -15.94 -12.94
N GLU A 211 -7.22 -16.70 -14.05
CA GLU A 211 -8.32 -16.77 -15.01
C GLU A 211 -9.53 -17.53 -14.45
N GLY A 212 -9.33 -18.43 -13.48
CA GLY A 212 -10.41 -19.09 -12.74
C GLY A 212 -11.34 -18.13 -11.99
N LEU A 213 -10.85 -16.93 -11.61
CA LEU A 213 -11.67 -15.90 -10.96
C LEU A 213 -12.83 -15.44 -11.84
N ARG A 214 -12.76 -15.58 -13.17
CA ARG A 214 -13.87 -15.23 -14.07
C ARG A 214 -15.17 -15.94 -13.74
N ALA A 215 -15.11 -17.13 -13.15
CA ALA A 215 -16.30 -17.88 -12.74
C ALA A 215 -16.98 -17.32 -11.48
N ARG A 216 -16.28 -16.46 -10.72
CA ARG A 216 -16.68 -15.95 -9.39
C ARG A 216 -16.89 -14.44 -9.34
N THR A 217 -16.42 -13.72 -10.35
CA THR A 217 -16.46 -12.25 -10.46
C THR A 217 -17.40 -11.81 -11.58
N ALA A 218 -18.05 -10.63 -11.46
CA ALA A 218 -18.90 -10.13 -12.54
C ALA A 218 -18.06 -9.76 -13.77
N THR A 219 -16.88 -9.19 -13.54
CA THR A 219 -15.88 -8.96 -14.57
C THR A 219 -14.49 -9.13 -13.98
N LEU A 220 -13.58 -9.72 -14.75
CA LEU A 220 -12.15 -9.75 -14.44
C LEU A 220 -11.36 -9.00 -15.52
N GLN A 221 -10.71 -7.92 -15.13
CA GLN A 221 -9.73 -7.22 -15.96
C GLN A 221 -8.33 -7.48 -15.43
N VAL A 222 -7.54 -8.25 -16.18
CA VAL A 222 -6.12 -8.47 -15.86
C VAL A 222 -5.27 -7.39 -16.54
N LYS A 223 -4.44 -6.70 -15.76
CA LYS A 223 -3.53 -5.64 -16.23
C LYS A 223 -2.10 -6.03 -15.90
N LEU A 224 -1.29 -6.19 -16.95
CA LEU A 224 0.10 -6.58 -16.81
C LEU A 224 1.00 -5.39 -16.53
N LEU A 225 1.94 -5.58 -15.61
CA LEU A 225 2.89 -4.59 -15.14
C LEU A 225 4.32 -4.99 -15.51
N PRO A 226 4.79 -4.69 -16.74
CA PRO A 226 6.10 -5.15 -17.21
C PRO A 226 7.28 -4.55 -16.43
N ASP A 227 7.11 -3.33 -15.91
CA ASP A 227 8.12 -2.60 -15.13
C ASP A 227 7.89 -2.77 -13.61
N GLY A 228 7.17 -3.82 -13.20
CA GLY A 228 6.77 -4.04 -11.81
C GLY A 228 5.65 -3.11 -11.32
N PRO A 229 5.32 -3.15 -10.02
CA PRO A 229 4.20 -2.41 -9.43
C PRO A 229 4.47 -0.92 -9.20
N LEU A 230 5.73 -0.49 -9.11
CA LEU A 230 6.04 0.89 -8.74
C LEU A 230 5.40 1.96 -9.67
N PRO A 231 5.34 1.77 -11.01
CA PRO A 231 4.64 2.70 -11.89
C PRO A 231 3.13 2.85 -11.61
N LEU A 232 2.49 1.84 -11.01
CA LEU A 232 1.09 1.90 -10.58
C LEU A 232 0.94 2.72 -9.29
N LEU A 233 1.86 2.51 -8.34
CA LEU A 233 1.79 3.05 -6.97
C LEU A 233 2.35 4.48 -6.86
N ALA A 234 3.46 4.77 -7.54
CA ALA A 234 4.19 6.03 -7.39
C ALA A 234 3.36 7.29 -7.68
N PRO A 235 2.49 7.33 -8.71
CA PRO A 235 1.63 8.49 -8.96
C PRO A 235 0.70 8.79 -7.77
N GLN A 236 0.11 7.76 -7.16
CA GLN A 236 -0.79 7.91 -6.02
C GLN A 236 -0.04 8.41 -4.78
N ALA A 237 1.16 7.88 -4.55
CA ALA A 237 2.02 8.28 -3.43
C ALA A 237 2.48 9.74 -3.55
N ALA A 238 2.79 10.21 -4.76
CA ALA A 238 3.26 11.56 -4.99
C ALA A 238 2.18 12.62 -4.75
N THR A 239 0.91 12.31 -5.04
CA THR A 239 -0.23 13.21 -4.72
C THR A 239 -0.64 13.21 -3.25
N GLY A 240 -0.01 12.34 -2.43
CA GLY A 240 -0.43 12.00 -1.08
C GLY A 240 -1.37 10.82 -1.16
N ALA A 241 -0.88 9.63 -0.80
CA ALA A 241 -1.77 8.48 -0.59
C ALA A 241 -2.71 8.81 0.57
N GLY A 242 -4.00 8.47 0.38
CA GLY A 242 -5.16 8.97 1.15
C GLY A 242 -5.01 8.96 2.66
#